data_AF-A0A1X0JKN5-F1
#
_entry.id   AF-A0A1X0JKN5-F1
#
_cell.length_a   1.000
_cell.length_b   1.000
_cell.length_c   1.000
_cell.angle_alpha   90.00
_cell.angle_beta   90.00
_cell.angle_gamma   90.00
#
_symmetry.space_group_name_H-M   'P 1'
#
loop_
_entity.id
_entity.type
_entity.pdbx_description
1 polymer ?
#
loop_
_entity_poly.entity_id
_entity_poly.type
_entity_poly.pdbx_seq_one_letter_code
_entity_poly.pdbx_strand_id
1 'polypeptide(L)'
;MAALATHDAPRTAACPSGKSEDLFTTTCTPELVPNQGGSNATSPFTTIPGNPDLPSIDGIPCVGHNSGQCIGLAEEQQAQTPLVQPHTSVSSSP
;
A
#
# COMPACT_ATOMS: atom_id res chain seq x y z
N MET A 1 -46.99 -8.53 20.23
CA MET A 1 -45.88 -7.67 20.68
C MET A 1 -44.60 -8.47 20.41
N ALA A 2 -44.00 -8.41 19.21
CA ALA A 2 -43.00 -7.42 18.74
C ALA A 2 -41.79 -7.32 19.70
N ALA A 3 -40.52 -7.44 19.30
CA ALA A 3 -39.83 -7.86 18.08
C ALA A 3 -38.41 -8.30 18.51
N LEU A 4 -37.80 -9.26 17.80
CA LEU A 4 -36.38 -9.63 17.98
C LEU A 4 -35.51 -8.50 17.42
N ALA A 5 -34.95 -7.67 18.29
CA ALA A 5 -33.92 -6.71 17.89
C ALA A 5 -32.56 -7.43 17.87
N THR A 6 -32.24 -8.10 16.76
CA THR A 6 -30.84 -8.28 16.37
C THR A 6 -30.32 -6.88 16.05
N HIS A 7 -29.55 -6.30 16.97
CA HIS A 7 -28.66 -5.20 16.62
C HIS A 7 -27.36 -5.85 16.15
N ASP A 8 -27.17 -5.76 14.83
CA ASP A 8 -25.94 -6.07 14.12
C ASP A 8 -24.77 -5.38 14.83
N ALA A 9 -23.99 -6.13 15.60
CA ALA A 9 -22.68 -5.65 16.00
C ALA A 9 -21.92 -5.37 14.69
N PRO A 10 -21.27 -4.20 14.51
CA PRO A 10 -20.47 -3.98 13.33
C PRO A 10 -19.50 -5.14 13.27
N ARG A 11 -19.57 -5.93 12.18
CA ARG A 11 -18.69 -7.09 11.99
C ARG A 11 -17.27 -6.59 12.24
N THR A 12 -16.70 -7.00 13.37
CA THR A 12 -15.27 -6.92 13.63
C THR A 12 -14.62 -7.46 12.37
N ALA A 13 -13.91 -6.60 11.65
CA ALA A 13 -13.42 -6.84 10.30
C ALA A 13 -13.19 -8.33 10.04
N ALA A 14 -13.91 -8.94 9.09
CA ALA A 14 -13.69 -10.35 8.74
C ALA A 14 -12.27 -10.60 8.24
N CYS A 15 -11.54 -9.52 7.97
CA CYS A 15 -10.19 -9.48 7.50
C CYS A 15 -9.23 -8.88 8.54
N PRO A 16 -7.98 -9.38 8.60
CA PRO A 16 -6.92 -8.79 9.41
C PRO A 16 -6.73 -7.29 9.09
N SER A 17 -6.24 -6.53 10.07
CA SER A 17 -5.92 -5.10 9.91
C SER A 17 -5.09 -4.84 8.65
N GLY A 18 -5.45 -3.80 7.88
CA GLY A 18 -4.82 -3.49 6.59
C GLY A 18 -5.39 -4.27 5.40
N LYS A 19 -6.52 -4.97 5.58
CA LYS A 19 -7.25 -5.66 4.53
C LYS A 19 -8.75 -5.32 4.58
N SER A 20 -9.34 -5.16 3.41
CA SER A 20 -10.77 -4.92 3.20
C SER A 20 -11.46 -6.24 2.80
N GLU A 21 -12.69 -6.43 3.26
CA GLU A 21 -13.51 -7.57 2.83
C GLU A 21 -14.09 -7.28 1.43
N ASP A 22 -13.72 -8.08 0.43
CA ASP A 22 -14.41 -8.08 -0.85
C ASP A 22 -15.79 -8.75 -0.67
N LEU A 23 -16.85 -7.93 -0.66
CA LEU A 23 -18.22 -8.39 -0.47
C LEU A 23 -18.73 -9.35 -1.56
N PHE A 24 -18.05 -9.41 -2.72
CA PHE A 24 -18.44 -10.26 -3.84
C PHE A 24 -17.68 -11.60 -3.84
N THR A 25 -16.41 -11.59 -3.44
CA THR A 25 -15.55 -12.79 -3.49
C THR A 25 -15.30 -13.39 -2.11
N THR A 26 -15.67 -12.70 -1.03
CA THR A 26 -15.40 -13.07 0.37
C THR A 26 -13.90 -13.22 0.70
N THR A 27 -13.03 -12.74 -0.18
CA THR A 27 -11.57 -12.70 0.02
C THR A 27 -11.15 -11.38 0.64
N CYS A 28 -10.19 -11.46 1.55
CA CYS A 28 -9.56 -10.27 2.12
C CYS A 28 -8.56 -9.67 1.15
N THR A 29 -8.92 -8.52 0.56
CA THR A 29 -8.03 -7.76 -0.31
C THR A 29 -7.17 -6.83 0.53
N PRO A 30 -5.85 -6.73 0.28
CA PRO A 30 -5.03 -5.73 0.94
C PRO A 30 -5.54 -4.34 0.58
N GLU A 31 -5.68 -3.47 1.58
CA GLU A 31 -5.99 -2.07 1.33
C GLU A 31 -4.82 -1.47 0.53
N LEU A 32 -5.10 -0.91 -0.65
CA LEU A 32 -4.11 -0.26 -1.49
C LEU A 32 -3.72 1.08 -0.85
N VAL A 33 -2.92 1.04 0.20
CA VAL A 33 -2.28 2.24 0.73
C VAL A 33 -1.05 2.50 -0.14
N PRO A 34 -0.94 3.64 -0.83
CA PRO A 34 0.15 3.91 -1.78
C PRO A 34 1.56 3.82 -1.20
N ASN A 35 1.69 3.88 0.14
CA ASN A 35 2.97 3.98 0.85
C ASN A 35 3.17 2.91 1.93
N GLN A 36 2.36 1.84 1.94
CA GLN A 36 2.61 0.72 2.85
C GLN A 36 3.29 -0.38 2.04
N GLY A 37 4.55 -0.65 2.33
CA GLY A 37 5.36 -1.74 1.74
C GLY A 37 4.84 -3.14 2.08
N GLY A 38 3.55 -3.39 1.86
CA GLY A 38 2.99 -4.73 1.78
C GLY A 38 3.42 -5.39 0.47
N SER A 39 3.41 -6.72 0.46
CA SER A 39 3.94 -7.64 -0.56
C SER A 39 3.48 -7.47 -2.02
N ASN A 40 2.76 -6.39 -2.35
CA ASN A 40 2.30 -6.05 -3.70
C ASN A 40 2.42 -4.53 -4.02
N ALA A 41 3.07 -3.75 -3.16
CA ALA A 41 3.33 -2.34 -3.40
C ALA A 41 4.79 -2.14 -3.80
N THR A 42 5.01 -1.60 -5.00
CA THR A 42 6.31 -1.10 -5.50
C THR A 42 6.73 0.17 -4.74
N SER A 43 6.69 0.14 -3.41
CA SER A 43 7.12 1.25 -2.57
C SER A 43 8.56 0.96 -2.10
N PRO A 44 9.50 1.90 -2.24
CA PRO A 44 10.87 1.71 -1.75
C PRO A 44 10.93 1.70 -0.21
N PHE A 45 9.85 2.08 0.46
CA PHE A 45 9.77 2.17 1.92
C PHE A 45 9.41 0.82 2.55
N THR A 46 10.24 0.38 3.50
CA THR A 46 10.00 -0.74 4.41
C THR A 46 9.83 -0.25 5.84
N THR A 47 9.39 -1.12 6.76
CA THR A 47 9.26 -0.81 8.18
C THR A 47 10.47 -1.26 8.98
N ILE A 48 10.84 -0.50 10.01
CA ILE A 48 12.00 -0.84 10.87
C ILE A 48 11.62 -1.83 11.97
N PRO A 49 12.50 -2.81 12.27
CA PRO A 49 12.33 -3.67 13.43
C PRO A 49 12.31 -2.83 14.72
N GLY A 50 11.21 -2.94 15.47
CA GLY A 50 10.98 -2.19 16.71
C GLY A 50 10.01 -1.01 16.58
N ASN A 51 9.74 -0.52 15.36
CA ASN A 51 8.69 0.47 15.13
C ASN A 51 8.06 0.31 13.72
N PRO A 52 6.95 -0.43 13.59
CA PRO A 52 6.26 -0.65 12.32
C PRO A 52 5.51 0.58 11.81
N ASP A 53 5.41 1.65 12.60
CA ASP A 53 4.79 2.91 12.15
C ASP A 53 5.79 3.81 11.41
N LEU A 54 7.09 3.46 11.42
CA LEU A 54 8.13 4.26 10.79
C LEU A 54 8.58 3.67 9.45
N PRO A 55 8.44 4.45 8.36
CA PRO A 55 9.01 4.08 7.07
C PRO A 55 10.53 4.21 7.13
N SER A 56 11.19 3.38 6.33
CA SER A 56 12.63 3.28 6.23
C SER A 56 13.06 2.81 4.85
N ILE A 57 14.27 3.15 4.45
CA ILE A 57 14.91 2.62 3.24
C ILE A 57 16.27 2.08 3.66
N ASP A 58 16.56 0.84 3.27
CA ASP A 58 17.80 0.14 3.66
C ASP A 58 18.08 0.16 5.18
N GLY A 59 17.02 0.12 6.00
CA GLY A 59 17.12 0.16 7.46
C GLY A 59 17.34 1.56 8.06
N ILE A 60 17.37 2.61 7.24
CA ILE A 60 17.49 4.00 7.69
C ILE A 60 16.09 4.55 7.98
N PRO A 61 15.79 4.96 9.22
CA PRO A 61 14.48 5.52 9.57
C PRO A 61 14.28 6.88 8.90
N CYS A 62 13.20 7.02 8.13
CA CYS A 62 12.87 8.22 7.37
C CYS A 62 12.18 9.28 8.23
N VAL A 63 12.79 9.63 9.37
CA VAL A 63 12.30 10.64 10.30
C VAL A 63 13.36 11.69 10.62
N GLY A 64 12.90 12.91 10.92
CA GLY A 64 13.76 14.00 11.39
C GLY A 64 14.90 14.30 10.41
N HIS A 65 16.14 14.22 10.91
CA HIS A 65 17.34 14.56 10.15
C HIS A 65 17.60 13.62 8.96
N ASN A 66 17.19 12.35 9.04
CA ASN A 66 17.43 11.35 8.00
C ASN A 66 16.37 11.37 6.87
N SER A 67 15.38 12.25 6.97
CA SER A 67 14.33 12.40 5.94
C SER A 67 14.92 12.74 4.56
N GLY A 68 15.91 13.64 4.50
CA GLY A 68 16.57 13.99 3.24
C GLY A 68 17.35 12.82 2.61
N GLN A 69 17.99 12.00 3.44
CA GLN A 69 18.70 10.80 2.97
C GLN A 69 17.72 9.77 2.41
N CYS A 70 16.59 9.56 3.09
CA CYS A 70 15.54 8.68 2.58
C CYS A 70 14.94 9.15 1.27
N ILE A 71 14.73 10.46 1.07
CA ILE A 71 14.22 10.97 -0.21
C ILE A 71 15.19 10.65 -1.34
N GLY A 72 16.49 10.92 -1.15
CA GLY A 72 17.50 10.60 -2.16
C GLY A 72 17.57 9.11 -2.49
N LEU A 73 17.55 8.23 -1.48
CA LEU A 73 17.55 6.78 -1.70
C LEU A 73 16.25 6.29 -2.36
N ALA A 74 15.10 6.89 -2.05
CA ALA A 74 13.84 6.58 -2.71
C ALA A 74 13.90 6.95 -4.20
N GLU A 75 14.39 8.15 -4.51
CA GLU A 75 14.55 8.64 -5.88
C GLU A 75 15.53 7.77 -6.67
N GLU A 76 16.64 7.35 -6.06
CA GLU A 76 17.55 6.38 -6.67
C GLU A 76 16.83 5.05 -6.94
N GLN A 77 16.17 4.45 -5.95
CA GLN A 77 15.45 3.18 -6.14
C GLN A 77 14.40 3.27 -7.26
N GLN A 78 13.75 4.42 -7.42
CA GLN A 78 12.84 4.71 -8.52
C GLN A 78 13.55 4.92 -9.85
N ALA A 79 14.71 5.57 -9.89
CA ALA A 79 15.52 5.72 -11.09
C ALA A 79 16.05 4.38 -11.62
N GLN A 80 16.21 3.39 -10.74
CA GLN A 80 16.54 2.01 -11.09
C GLN A 80 15.36 1.26 -11.74
N THR A 81 14.13 1.80 -11.70
CA THR A 81 12.99 1.16 -12.37
C THR A 81 13.06 1.34 -13.89
N PRO A 82 12.78 0.29 -14.68
CA PRO A 82 12.78 0.40 -16.14
C PRO A 82 11.82 1.50 -16.59
N LEU A 83 12.34 2.50 -17.31
CA LEU A 83 11.53 3.53 -17.96
C LEU A 83 10.49 2.88 -18.88
N VAL A 84 9.22 2.91 -18.47
CA VAL A 84 8.10 2.43 -19.30
C VAL A 84 7.95 3.40 -20.47
N GLN A 85 8.35 2.98 -21.67
CA GLN A 85 8.12 3.75 -22.88
C GLN A 85 6.63 3.68 -23.25
N PRO A 86 5.91 4.82 -23.33
CA PRO A 86 4.52 4.81 -23.75
C PRO A 86 4.44 4.45 -25.24
N HIS A 87 3.81 3.32 -25.57
CA HIS A 87 3.51 2.96 -26.95
C HIS A 87 2.29 3.78 -27.41
N THR A 88 2.51 4.84 -28.19
CA THR A 88 1.43 5.57 -28.87
C THR A 88 1.43 5.19 -30.35
N SER A 89 0.51 4.32 -30.77
CA SER A 89 0.25 4.06 -32.19
C SER A 89 -0.96 4.86 -32.65
N VAL A 90 -0.77 5.86 -33.51
CA VAL A 90 -1.86 6.51 -34.25
C VAL A 90 -2.01 5.74 -35.57
N SER A 91 -3.04 4.89 -35.67
CA SER A 91 -3.37 4.19 -36.92
C SER A 91 -4.42 5.00 -37.68
N SER A 92 -3.98 5.75 -38.68
CA SER A 92 -4.87 6.35 -39.66
C SER A 92 -5.19 5.28 -40.71
N SER A 93 -6.33 4.61 -40.56
CA SER A 93 -6.88 3.81 -41.66
C SER A 93 -7.46 4.75 -42.72
N PRO A 94 -7.14 4.54 -44.01
CA PRO A 94 -7.60 5.38 -45.13
C PRO A 94 -9.09 5.26 -45.40
#